data_AF-A0A3P6EAU6-F1
#
_entry.id   AF-A0A3P6EAU6-F1
#
_cell.length_a   1.000
_cell.length_b   1.000
_cell.length_c   1.000
_cell.angle_alpha   90.00
_cell.angle_beta   90.00
_cell.angle_gamma   90.00
#
_symmetry.space_group_name_H-M   'P 1'
#
loop_
_entity.id
_entity.type
_entity.pdbx_description
1 polymer ?
#
loop_
_entity_poly.entity_id
_entity_poly.type
_entity_poly.pdbx_seq_one_letter_code
_entity_poly.pdbx_strand_id
1 'polypeptide(L)' 'MSSSSSDEVDEALEEMVDQVVDNFIDSIVDGQANNPKRRAYIERNQELGHNQLLNDYFKENPSYPPEMFRRRF' A
#
# COMPACT_ATOMS: atom_id res chain seq x y z
N MET A 1 31.39 43.33 30.30
CA MET A 1 31.40 41.88 30.08
C MET A 1 30.04 41.34 30.53
N SER A 2 29.18 40.98 29.57
CA SER A 2 27.89 40.31 29.82
C SER A 2 27.47 39.70 28.48
N SER A 3 27.92 38.47 28.24
CA SER A 3 27.52 37.69 27.06
C SER A 3 27.24 36.22 27.40
N SER A 4 27.71 35.72 28.54
CA SER A 4 27.57 34.30 28.92
C SER A 4 26.15 33.82 29.21
N SER A 5 25.21 34.72 29.54
CA SER A 5 23.82 34.35 29.88
C SER A 5 22.93 34.18 28.66
N SER A 6 23.34 34.67 27.48
CA SER A 6 22.55 34.58 26.25
C SER A 6 22.87 33.30 25.48
N ASP A 7 24.10 32.80 25.57
CA ASP A 7 24.51 31.57 24.86
C ASP A 7 23.81 30.32 25.43
N GLU A 8 23.63 30.25 26.76
CA GLU A 8 22.92 29.13 27.41
C GLU A 8 21.44 29.05 27.04
N VAL A 9 20.79 30.21 26.80
CA VAL A 9 19.38 30.22 26.38
C VAL A 9 19.22 29.85 24.92
N ASP A 10 20.17 30.24 24.06
CA ASP A 10 20.17 29.85 22.65
C ASP A 10 20.38 28.33 22.51
N GLU A 11 21.29 27.74 23.28
CA GLU A 11 21.52 26.28 23.28
C GLU A 11 20.28 25.50 23.77
N ALA A 12 19.60 25.99 24.81
CA ALA A 12 18.35 25.39 25.29
C ALA A 12 17.19 25.52 24.29
N LEU A 13 17.17 26.58 23.48
CA LEU A 13 16.20 26.74 22.41
C LEU A 13 16.50 25.79 21.24
N GLU A 14 17.77 25.61 20.87
CA GLU A 14 18.19 24.67 19.84
C GLU A 14 17.79 23.23 20.22
N GLU A 15 18.06 22.80 21.45
CA GLU A 15 17.68 21.46 21.94
C GLU A 15 16.15 21.24 21.91
N MET A 16 15.38 22.25 22.28
CA MET A 16 13.92 22.18 22.23
C MET A 16 13.40 22.06 20.80
N VAL A 17 14.00 22.79 19.86
CA VAL A 17 13.64 22.73 18.45
C VAL A 17 13.96 21.35 17.87
N ASP A 18 15.14 20.81 18.14
CA ASP A 18 15.54 19.48 17.70
C ASP A 18 14.58 18.41 18.23
N GLN A 19 14.25 18.47 19.52
CA GLN A 19 13.31 17.53 20.13
C GLN A 19 11.90 17.59 19.51
N VAL A 20 11.42 18.79 19.15
CA VAL A 20 10.11 18.96 18.48
C VAL A 20 10.15 18.41 17.05
N VAL A 21 11.24 18.65 16.33
CA VAL A 21 11.44 18.17 14.96
C VAL A 21 11.50 16.64 14.93
N ASP A 22 12.27 16.02 15.82
CA ASP A 22 12.40 14.56 15.89
C ASP A 22 11.06 13.89 16.21
N ASN A 23 10.34 14.39 17.23
CA ASN A 23 9.01 13.90 17.56
C ASN A 23 8.01 14.02 16.40
N PHE A 24 8.11 15.11 15.62
CA PHE A 24 7.28 15.31 14.44
C PHE A 24 7.62 14.33 13.32
N ILE A 25 8.91 14.10 13.06
CA ILE A 25 9.38 13.14 12.06
C ILE A 25 8.91 11.73 12.42
N ASP A 26 9.11 11.31 13.66
CA ASP A 26 8.68 10.00 14.16
C ASP A 26 7.16 9.81 13.97
N SER A 27 6.36 10.83 14.31
CA SER A 27 4.90 10.77 14.14
C SER A 27 4.46 10.58 12.68
N ILE A 28 5.20 11.14 11.73
CA ILE A 28 4.91 11.02 10.29
C ILE A 28 5.36 9.65 9.77
N VAL A 29 6.56 9.23 10.15
CA VAL A 29 7.17 7.96 9.70
C VAL A 29 6.34 6.78 10.20
N ASP A 30 5.97 6.78 11.49
CA ASP A 30 5.13 5.74 12.09
C ASP A 30 3.71 5.72 11.50
N GLY A 31 3.18 6.91 11.16
CA GLY A 31 1.89 7.05 10.50
C GLY A 31 1.88 6.55 9.05
N GLN A 32 3.01 6.59 8.33
CA GLN A 32 3.11 6.14 6.94
C GLN A 32 3.40 4.64 6.80
N ALA A 33 4.12 4.02 7.75
CA ALA A 33 4.55 2.62 7.66
C ALA A 33 3.38 1.62 7.64
N ASN A 34 2.26 1.95 8.28
CA ASN A 34 1.15 1.01 8.52
C ASN A 34 -0.06 1.18 7.60
N ASN A 35 0.00 2.08 6.62
CA ASN A 35 -1.11 2.27 5.67
C ASN A 35 -0.98 1.29 4.50
N PRO A 36 -1.84 0.27 4.36
CA PRO A 36 -1.80 -0.61 3.22
C PRO A 36 -2.05 0.20 1.94
N LYS A 37 -1.09 0.20 1.01
CA LYS A 37 -1.25 0.82 -0.30
C LYS A 37 -2.50 0.24 -0.97
N ARG A 38 -3.45 1.10 -1.31
CA ARG A 38 -4.64 0.68 -2.09
C ARG A 38 -4.16 0.14 -3.43
N ARG A 39 -4.63 -1.05 -3.80
CA ARG A 39 -4.37 -1.62 -5.12
C ARG A 39 -5.10 -0.78 -6.17
N ALA A 40 -4.43 -0.52 -7.30
CA ALA A 40 -5.09 0.10 -8.44
C ALA A 40 -6.21 -0.81 -8.96
N TYR A 41 -7.33 -0.22 -9.32
CA TYR A 41 -8.40 -0.93 -10.02
C TYR A 41 -7.91 -1.29 -11.43
N ILE A 42 -8.15 -2.53 -11.86
CA ILE A 42 -7.86 -3.01 -13.21
C ILE A 42 -9.17 -3.50 -13.79
N GLU A 43 -9.58 -2.91 -14.91
CA GLU A 43 -10.73 -3.37 -15.67
C GLU A 43 -10.40 -4.71 -16.35
N ARG A 44 -11.17 -5.75 -16.04
CA ARG A 44 -10.91 -7.13 -16.52
C ARG A 44 -11.86 -7.61 -17.60
N ASN A 45 -12.73 -6.73 -18.11
CA ASN A 45 -13.77 -7.05 -19.09
C ASN A 45 -14.50 -8.37 -18.75
N GLN A 46 -15.09 -8.42 -17.56
CA GLN A 46 -15.58 -9.66 -16.94
C GLN A 46 -16.64 -10.36 -17.79
N GLU A 47 -17.51 -9.59 -18.44
CA GLU A 47 -18.57 -10.10 -19.30
C GLU A 47 -18.01 -10.84 -20.51
N LEU A 48 -17.03 -10.24 -21.20
CA LEU A 48 -16.37 -10.89 -22.34
C LEU A 48 -15.65 -12.16 -21.90
N GLY A 49 -14.93 -12.11 -20.77
CA GLY A 49 -14.26 -13.28 -20.21
C GLY A 49 -15.24 -14.40 -19.86
N HIS A 50 -16.43 -14.08 -19.34
CA HIS A 50 -17.47 -15.06 -19.05
C HIS A 50 -18.03 -15.71 -20.31
N ASN A 51 -18.34 -14.92 -21.34
CA ASN A 51 -18.81 -15.43 -22.62
C ASN A 51 -17.78 -16.34 -23.29
N GLN A 52 -16.50 -15.96 -23.27
CA GLN A 52 -15.41 -16.80 -23.76
C GLN A 52 -15.32 -18.12 -23.00
N LEU A 53 -15.36 -18.07 -21.67
CA LEU A 53 -15.36 -19.27 -20.84
C LEU A 53 -16.53 -20.21 -21.19
N LEU A 54 -17.75 -19.68 -21.28
CA LEU A 54 -18.92 -20.49 -21.66
C LEU A 54 -18.75 -21.13 -23.04
N ASN A 55 -18.31 -20.35 -24.03
CA ASN A 55 -18.09 -20.85 -25.40
C ASN A 55 -17.02 -21.93 -25.45
N ASP A 56 -15.93 -21.77 -24.70
CA ASP A 56 -14.84 -22.75 -24.67
C ASP A 56 -15.24 -24.07 -23.99
N TYR A 57 -16.16 -24.02 -23.03
CA TYR A 57 -16.62 -25.18 -22.27
C TYR A 57 -17.75 -25.96 -22.95
N PHE A 58 -18.72 -25.26 -23.56
CA PHE A 58 -19.94 -25.87 -24.08
C PHE A 58 -19.96 -26.03 -25.59
N LYS A 59 -18.90 -25.63 -26.30
CA LYS A 59 -18.77 -25.94 -27.73
C LYS A 59 -18.68 -27.45 -27.95
N GLU A 60 -19.07 -27.88 -29.15
CA GLU A 60 -19.05 -29.28 -29.59
C GLU A 60 -17.68 -29.97 -29.39
N ASN A 61 -16.59 -29.22 -29.62
CA ASN A 61 -15.22 -29.67 -29.37
C ASN A 61 -14.57 -28.75 -28.32
N PRO A 62 -14.83 -28.97 -27.01
CA PRO A 62 -14.46 -28.05 -25.95
C PRO A 62 -12.94 -27.85 -25.87
N SER A 63 -12.50 -26.61 -25.57
CA SER A 63 -11.08 -26.26 -25.47
C SER A 63 -10.45 -26.97 -24.27
N TYR A 64 -11.27 -27.22 -23.25
CA TYR A 64 -10.88 -27.93 -22.05
C TYR A 64 -11.58 -29.28 -21.99
N PRO A 65 -10.83 -30.40 -22.09
CA PRO A 65 -11.39 -31.72 -21.92
C PRO A 65 -12.00 -31.91 -20.52
N PRO A 66 -13.03 -32.75 -20.37
CA PRO A 66 -13.63 -33.05 -19.06
C PRO A 66 -12.63 -33.52 -17.99
N GLU A 67 -11.50 -34.12 -18.40
CA GLU A 67 -10.45 -34.61 -17.50
C GLU A 67 -9.64 -33.49 -16.82
N MET A 68 -9.54 -32.32 -17.45
CA MET A 68 -8.87 -31.14 -16.89
C MET A 68 -9.60 -30.62 -15.66
N PHE A 69 -10.93 -30.73 -15.67
CA PHE A 69 -11.79 -30.37 -14.57
C PHE A 69 -12.39 -31.64 -13.99
N ARG A 70 -11.61 -32.35 -13.16
CA ARG A 70 -12.16 -33.35 -12.25
C ARG A 70 -13.17 -32.64 -11.35
N ARG A 71 -14.44 -32.66 -11.76
CA ARG A 71 -15.56 -32.30 -10.91
C ARG A 71 -15.43 -33.16 -9.67
N ARG A 72 -15.01 -32.54 -8.56
CA ARG A 72 -15.13 -33.11 -7.24
C ARG A 72 -16.63 -33.06 -6.95
N PHE A 73 -17.32 -34.09 -7.38
CA PHE A 73 -18.62 -34.43 -6.81
C PHE A 73 -18.39 -34.94 -5.39
#